data_AF-A0AA91EC13-F1
#
_entry.id   AF-A0AA91EC13-F1
#
_cell.length_a   1.000
_cell.length_b   1.000
_cell.length_c   1.000
_cell.angle_alpha   90.00
_cell.angle_beta   90.00
_cell.angle_gamma   90.00
#
_symmetry.space_group_name_H-M   'P 1'
#
loop_
_entity.id
_entity.type
_entity.pdbx_description
1 polymer ?
#
loop_
_entity_poly.entity_id
_entity_poly.type
_entity_poly.pdbx_seq_one_letter_code
_entity_poly.pdbx_strand_id
1 'polypeptide(L)' 'MTKKADYIWFNGEMTPWAEAKVHVMSHALHYGTSVFEGVRCYDSHKGPVVFRHREHMQRLQDSAKI' A
#
# COMPACT_ATOMS: atom_id res chain seq x y z
N MET A 1 19.69 -6.53 -7.04
CA MET A 1 18.81 -7.00 -5.96
C MET A 1 17.96 -5.83 -5.49
N THR A 2 16.64 -5.95 -5.48
CA THR A 2 15.72 -4.87 -5.07
C THR A 2 15.79 -4.68 -3.56
N LYS A 3 15.98 -3.44 -3.10
CA LYS A 3 15.99 -3.10 -1.66
C LYS A 3 14.57 -3.31 -1.10
N LYS A 4 14.42 -4.22 -0.14
CA LYS A 4 13.15 -4.47 0.57
C LYS A 4 13.00 -3.47 1.71
N ALA A 5 11.77 -3.17 2.12
CA ALA A 5 11.53 -2.44 3.36
C ALA A 5 11.62 -3.41 4.56
N ASP A 6 11.81 -2.87 5.76
CA ASP A 6 11.87 -3.67 6.99
C ASP A 6 10.47 -4.11 7.46
N TYR A 7 9.48 -3.23 7.30
CA TYR A 7 8.09 -3.44 7.73
C TYR A 7 7.08 -3.06 6.63
N ILE A 8 5.89 -3.65 6.73
CA ILE A 8 4.69 -3.36 5.94
C ILE A 8 3.54 -3.10 6.91
N TRP A 9 2.71 -2.09 6.63
CA TRP A 9 1.43 -1.95 7.31
C TRP A 9 0.44 -2.97 6.76
N PHE A 10 -0.03 -3.89 7.60
CA PHE A 10 -0.88 -5.00 7.20
C PHE A 10 -2.02 -5.16 8.22
N ASN A 11 -3.26 -4.93 7.78
CA ASN A 11 -4.48 -5.09 8.58
C ASN A 11 -4.48 -4.38 9.95
N GLY A 12 -3.97 -3.14 10.01
CA GLY A 12 -3.95 -2.35 11.26
C GLY A 12 -2.60 -2.32 11.97
N GLU A 13 -1.67 -3.19 11.61
CA GLU A 13 -0.43 -3.40 12.36
C GLU A 13 0.82 -3.22 11.49
N MET A 14 1.94 -2.85 12.12
CA MET A 14 3.26 -2.83 11.48
C MET A 14 3.88 -4.23 11.55
N THR A 15 3.84 -4.96 10.45
CA THR A 15 4.31 -6.35 10.35
C THR A 15 5.67 -6.41 9.65
N PRO A 16 6.62 -7.27 10.09
CA PRO A 16 7.86 -7.48 9.35
C PRO A 16 7.59 -7.85 7.89
N TRP A 17 8.37 -7.30 6.94
CA TRP A 17 8.14 -7.50 5.50
C TRP A 17 7.98 -8.98 5.11
N ALA A 18 8.77 -9.87 5.72
CA ALA A 18 8.76 -11.30 5.41
C ALA A 18 7.51 -12.04 5.93
N GLU A 19 6.76 -11.44 6.85
CA GLU A 19 5.59 -12.03 7.51
C GLU A 19 4.26 -11.55 6.94
N ALA A 20 4.24 -10.46 6.18
CA ALA A 20 3.07 -9.97 5.46
C ALA A 20 2.68 -10.93 4.32
N LYS A 21 1.95 -12.00 4.66
CA LYS A 21 1.58 -13.11 3.77
C LYS A 21 0.07 -13.17 3.56
N VAL A 22 -0.32 -13.67 2.40
CA VAL A 22 -1.69 -14.09 2.08
C VAL A 22 -1.69 -15.54 1.64
N HIS A 23 -2.80 -16.25 1.81
CA HIS A 23 -2.91 -17.63 1.35
C HIS A 23 -2.94 -17.69 -0.19
N VAL A 24 -2.43 -18.77 -0.78
CA VAL A 24 -2.42 -18.94 -2.24
C VAL A 24 -3.83 -18.93 -2.86
N MET A 25 -4.86 -19.26 -2.08
CA MET A 25 -6.27 -19.23 -2.51
C MET A 25 -6.95 -17.87 -2.29
N SER A 26 -6.22 -16.80 -1.94
CA SER A 26 -6.81 -15.48 -1.78
C SER A 26 -7.51 -15.03 -3.07
N HIS A 27 -8.78 -14.67 -2.96
CA HIS A 27 -9.66 -14.37 -4.10
C HIS A 27 -9.07 -13.34 -5.07
N ALA A 28 -8.47 -12.27 -4.53
CA ALA A 28 -7.81 -11.22 -5.33
C ALA A 28 -6.70 -11.75 -6.25
N LEU A 29 -6.00 -12.84 -5.89
CA LEU A 29 -4.95 -13.44 -6.72
C LEU A 29 -5.51 -14.21 -7.92
N HIS A 30 -6.70 -14.81 -7.79
CA HIS A 30 -7.30 -15.63 -8.84
C HIS A 30 -8.25 -14.84 -9.73
N TYR A 31 -8.94 -13.86 -9.17
CA TYR A 31 -10.03 -13.16 -9.84
C TYR A 31 -9.80 -11.65 -10.00
N GLY A 32 -8.67 -11.13 -9.52
CA GLY A 32 -8.27 -9.74 -9.72
C GLY A 32 -9.14 -8.69 -9.00
N THR A 33 -10.15 -9.10 -8.23
CA THR A 33 -11.02 -8.21 -7.44
C THR A 33 -10.23 -7.54 -6.31
N SER A 34 -9.58 -6.44 -6.62
CA SER A 34 -8.75 -5.65 -5.72
C SER A 34 -8.58 -4.25 -6.29
N VAL A 35 -8.27 -3.31 -5.42
CA VAL A 35 -7.88 -1.95 -5.78
C VAL A 35 -6.56 -1.61 -5.10
N PHE A 36 -5.75 -0.75 -5.71
CA PHE A 36 -4.46 -0.33 -5.16
C PHE A 36 -4.17 1.13 -5.54
N GLU A 37 -3.20 1.72 -4.85
CA GLU A 37 -2.71 3.06 -5.14
C GLU A 37 -1.20 3.08 -5.35
N GLY A 38 -0.76 4.04 -6.16
CA GLY A 38 0.64 4.37 -6.36
C GLY A 38 0.93 5.75 -5.81
N VAL A 39 1.64 5.82 -4.69
CA VAL A 39 1.94 7.08 -4.00
C VAL A 39 3.45 7.30 -3.97
N ARG A 40 3.89 8.56 -4.11
CA ARG A 40 5.31 8.94 -4.04
C ARG A 40 5.59 9.86 -2.85
N CYS A 41 6.72 9.61 -2.21
CA CYS A 41 7.29 10.46 -1.18
C CYS A 41 8.56 11.11 -1.72
N TYR A 42 8.73 12.40 -1.45
CA TYR A 42 9.86 13.21 -1.89
C TYR A 42 10.53 13.87 -0.70
N ASP A 43 11.83 14.09 -0.79
CA ASP A 43 12.52 14.89 0.20
C ASP A 43 12.16 16.37 0.03
N SER A 44 12.10 17.11 1.14
CA SER A 44 11.80 18.53 1.16
C SER A 44 12.52 19.23 2.30
N HIS A 45 12.53 20.57 2.29
CA HIS A 45 13.10 21.37 3.39
C HIS A 45 12.47 21.11 4.78
N LYS A 46 11.34 20.39 4.85
CA LYS A 46 10.60 20.06 6.09
C LYS A 46 10.71 18.55 6.41
N GLY A 47 11.56 17.83 5.69
CA GLY A 47 11.65 16.37 5.71
C GLY A 47 10.79 15.72 4.60
N PRO A 48 10.67 14.38 4.62
CA PRO A 48 9.93 13.63 3.60
C PRO A 48 8.45 14.01 3.56
N VAL A 49 7.94 14.29 2.36
CA VAL A 49 6.54 14.66 2.12
C VAL A 49 5.90 13.75 1.08
N VAL A 50 4.68 13.31 1.39
CA VAL A 50 3.87 12.49 0.49
C VAL A 50 3.07 13.41 -0.43
N PHE A 51 3.32 13.34 -1.74
CA PHE A 51 2.65 14.21 -2.70
C PHE A 51 1.18 13.83 -2.87
N ARG A 52 0.27 14.80 -2.68
CA ARG A 52 -1.20 14.64 -2.85
C ARG A 52 -1.79 13.46 -2.07
N HIS A 53 -1.29 13.23 -0.85
CA HIS A 53 -1.67 12.07 -0.05
C HIS A 53 -3.18 11.92 0.14
N ARG A 54 -3.89 13.02 0.46
CA ARG A 54 -5.34 13.00 0.71
C ARG A 54 -6.12 12.57 -0.53
N GLU A 55 -5.75 13.05 -1.70
CA GLU A 55 -6.43 12.72 -2.95
C GLU A 55 -6.20 11.26 -3.36
N HIS A 56 -5.01 10.71 -3.15
CA HIS A 56 -4.75 9.28 -3.33
C HIS A 56 -5.59 8.43 -2.37
N MET A 57 -5.70 8.82 -1.09
CA MET A 57 -6.52 8.07 -0.11
C MET A 57 -8.01 8.13 -0.44
N GLN A 58 -8.51 9.29 -0.90
CA GLN A 58 -9.90 9.41 -1.35
C GLN A 58 -10.15 8.51 -2.56
N ARG A 59 -9.28 8.53 -3.57
CA ARG A 59 -9.43 7.70 -4.77
C ARG A 59 -9.36 6.20 -4.45
N LEU A 60 -8.54 5.78 -3.49
CA LEU A 60 -8.52 4.38 -3.02
C LEU A 60 -9.87 3.95 -2.45
N GLN A 61 -10.49 4.80 -1.62
CA GLN A 61 -11.81 4.53 -1.04
C GLN A 61 -12.90 4.54 -2.13
N ASP A 62 -12.86 5.51 -3.04
CA ASP A 62 -13.80 5.59 -4.17
C ASP A 62 -13.69 4.36 -5.07
N SER A 63 -12.46 3.87 -5.33
CA SER A 63 -12.23 2.66 -6.12
C SER A 63 -12.79 1.42 -5.41
N ALA A 64 -12.65 1.33 -4.09
CA ALA A 64 -13.20 0.22 -3.31
C ALA A 64 -14.74 0.22 -3.21
N LYS A 65 -15.38 1.36 -3.49
CA LYS A 65 -16.84 1.52 -3.49
C LYS A 65 -17.50 1.05 -4.79
N ILE A 66 -16.78 1.10 -5.91
CA ILE A 66 -17.24 0.69 -7.25
C ILE A 66 -17.32 -0.83 -7.32
#